data_AF-A0A445BVB1-F1
#
_entry.id   AF-A0A445BVB1-F1
#
_cell.length_a   1.000
_cell.length_b   1.000
_cell.length_c   1.000
_cell.angle_alpha   90.00
_cell.angle_beta   90.00
_cell.angle_gamma   90.00
#
_symmetry.space_group_name_H-M   'P 1'
#
loop_
_entity.id
_entity.type
_entity.pdbx_description
1 polymer ?
#
loop_
_entity_poly.entity_id
_entity_poly.type
_entity_poly.pdbx_seq_one_letter_code
_entity_poly.pdbx_strand_id
1 'polypeptide(L)'
;MVGYLVMQFSIYKEIKERFSGHLWLDVVSKFDLLKPSPVCSFSSFYRKIEPCTPLYATEKPSPTEFELEKYRKSGPDGAIHVSVKTQQGLNELKKEMHELLLCLQMAKIKHTMEQPREVKGTTQSVTANL
;
A
#
# COMPACT_ATOMS: atom_id res chain seq x y z
N MET A 1 -6.56 17.29 14.28
CA MET A 1 -6.00 16.71 13.04
C MET A 1 -4.92 15.64 13.30
N VAL A 2 -4.10 15.76 14.36
CA VAL A 2 -3.05 14.76 14.70
C VAL A 2 -3.62 13.37 15.07
N GLY A 3 -4.74 13.31 15.81
CA GLY A 3 -5.32 12.03 16.24
C GLY A 3 -5.77 11.10 15.08
N TYR A 4 -6.32 11.65 14.00
CA TYR A 4 -6.76 10.85 12.84
C TYR A 4 -5.60 10.21 12.09
N LEU A 5 -4.45 10.88 12.04
CA LEU A 5 -3.27 10.34 11.36
C LEU A 5 -2.68 9.14 12.11
N VAL A 6 -2.60 9.23 13.44
CA VAL A 6 -2.14 8.12 14.29
C VAL A 6 -3.05 6.91 14.10
N MET A 7 -4.37 7.11 14.11
CA MET A 7 -5.30 6.01 13.86
C MET A 7 -5.14 5.40 12.47
N GLN A 8 -5.01 6.23 11.43
CA GLN A 8 -4.81 5.75 10.06
C GLN A 8 -3.55 4.90 9.94
N PHE A 9 -2.45 5.31 10.58
CA PHE A 9 -1.20 4.56 10.61
C PHE A 9 -1.36 3.20 11.32
N SER A 10 -2.01 3.19 12.49
CA SER A 10 -2.29 1.95 13.23
C SER A 10 -3.14 0.97 12.42
N ILE A 11 -4.23 1.45 11.81
CA ILE A 11 -5.12 0.64 10.97
C ILE A 11 -4.38 0.12 9.75
N TYR A 12 -3.57 0.97 9.10
CA TYR A 12 -2.75 0.56 7.96
C TYR A 12 -1.83 -0.60 8.32
N LYS A 13 -1.08 -0.50 9.43
CA LYS A 13 -0.18 -1.57 9.88
C LYS A 13 -0.92 -2.86 10.19
N GLU A 14 -2.00 -2.78 10.97
CA GLU A 14 -2.77 -3.95 11.38
C GLU A 14 -3.33 -4.71 10.16
N ILE A 15 -3.93 -3.99 9.21
CA ILE A 15 -4.51 -4.61 8.02
C ILE A 15 -3.40 -5.18 7.12
N LYS A 16 -2.28 -4.46 6.96
CA LYS A 16 -1.15 -4.91 6.12
C LYS A 16 -0.54 -6.21 6.65
N GLU A 17 -0.41 -6.34 7.96
CA GLU A 17 0.04 -7.56 8.62
C GLU A 17 -0.96 -8.70 8.45
N ARG A 18 -2.25 -8.42 8.67
CA ARG A 18 -3.33 -9.42 8.60
C ARG A 18 -3.51 -10.04 7.21
N PHE A 19 -3.35 -9.26 6.14
CA PHE A 19 -3.48 -9.77 4.77
C PHE A 19 -2.18 -9.67 3.98
N SER A 20 -1.07 -10.04 4.60
CA SER A 20 0.27 -10.05 3.97
C SER A 20 0.37 -10.90 2.70
N GLY A 21 -0.47 -11.94 2.56
CA GLY A 21 -0.54 -12.78 1.36
C GLY A 21 -1.31 -12.19 0.17
N HIS A 22 -1.88 -10.98 0.31
CA HIS A 22 -2.61 -10.33 -0.77
C HIS A 22 -1.72 -9.34 -1.54
N LEU A 23 -2.06 -9.09 -2.80
CA LEU A 23 -1.46 -8.01 -3.57
C LEU A 23 -1.99 -6.68 -3.06
N TRP A 24 -1.07 -5.77 -2.73
CA TRP A 24 -1.38 -4.46 -2.21
C TRP A 24 -0.89 -3.37 -3.14
N LEU A 25 -1.68 -2.32 -3.27
CA LEU A 25 -1.29 -1.09 -3.93
C LEU A 25 -1.57 0.06 -2.98
N ASP A 26 -0.52 0.66 -2.44
CA ASP A 26 -0.64 1.74 -1.46
C ASP A 26 -0.79 3.08 -2.19
N VAL A 27 -1.77 3.89 -1.76
CA VAL A 27 -2.13 5.14 -2.45
C VAL A 27 -2.39 6.25 -1.44
N VAL A 28 -1.88 7.44 -1.73
CA VAL A 28 -2.13 8.66 -0.95
C VAL A 28 -2.92 9.63 -1.80
N SER A 29 -4.18 9.85 -1.43
CA SER A 29 -5.09 10.76 -2.14
C SER A 29 -4.93 12.21 -1.72
N LYS A 30 -5.41 13.13 -2.57
CA LYS A 30 -5.39 14.59 -2.36
C LYS A 30 -3.98 15.15 -2.18
N PHE A 31 -3.01 14.58 -2.90
CA PHE A 31 -1.61 15.03 -2.83
C PHE A 31 -1.44 16.51 -3.22
N ASP A 32 -2.36 17.07 -3.99
CA ASP A 32 -2.41 18.50 -4.30
C ASP A 32 -2.53 19.40 -3.07
N LEU A 33 -3.10 18.91 -1.96
CA LEU A 33 -3.21 19.63 -0.70
C LEU A 33 -1.92 19.58 0.14
N LEU A 34 -1.02 18.63 -0.16
CA LEU A 34 0.28 18.51 0.50
C LEU A 34 1.32 19.46 -0.09
N LYS A 35 1.03 20.08 -1.25
CA LYS A 35 1.86 21.15 -1.80
C LYS A 35 1.76 22.36 -0.87
N PRO A 36 2.89 23.02 -0.54
CA PRO A 36 2.84 24.25 0.22
C PRO A 36 2.02 25.27 -0.58
N SER A 37 0.85 25.65 -0.06
CA SER A 37 0.10 26.79 -0.57
C SER A 37 1.05 28.01 -0.59
N PRO A 38 1.11 28.80 -1.66
CA PRO A 38 1.92 30.02 -1.70
C PRO A 38 1.51 31.05 -0.63
N VAL A 39 0.34 30.90 -0.02
CA VAL A 39 -0.16 31.74 1.08
C VAL A 39 0.27 31.20 2.47
N CYS A 40 0.89 30.03 2.54
CA CYS A 40 1.46 29.45 3.76
C CYS A 40 3.01 29.49 3.78
N SER A 41 3.60 30.47 3.10
CA SER A 41 4.99 30.89 3.33
C SER A 41 5.22 31.50 4.72
N PHE A 42 4.18 31.62 5.56
CA PHE A 42 4.31 31.93 6.99
C PHE A 42 4.67 30.71 7.86
N SER A 43 4.57 29.48 7.34
CA SER A 43 4.98 28.27 8.10
C SER A 43 6.51 28.05 8.12
N SER A 44 7.24 28.76 7.25
CA SER A 44 8.71 28.89 7.38
C SER A 44 9.12 29.71 8.60
N PHE A 45 8.20 30.47 9.22
CA PHE A 45 8.44 31.17 10.48
C PHE A 45 8.25 30.26 11.69
N TYR A 46 7.22 29.40 11.71
CA TYR A 46 6.96 28.46 12.81
C TYR A 46 7.82 27.19 12.78
N ARG A 47 8.62 26.95 11.71
CA ARG A 47 9.74 26.01 11.76
C ARG A 47 10.94 26.57 12.55
N LYS A 48 10.91 27.85 12.93
CA LYS A 48 11.86 28.50 13.85
C LYS A 48 11.24 28.80 15.21
N ILE A 49 10.22 28.05 15.62
CA ILE A 49 10.04 27.78 17.04
C ILE A 49 10.65 26.41 17.23
N GLU A 50 11.86 26.40 17.78
CA GLU A 50 12.46 25.19 18.32
C GLU A 50 11.36 24.42 19.10
N PRO A 51 11.14 23.12 18.85
CA PRO A 51 10.46 22.35 19.86
C PRO A 51 11.35 22.48 21.10
N CYS A 52 10.83 23.15 22.14
CA CYS A 52 11.52 23.29 23.41
C CYS A 52 12.04 21.92 23.80
N THR A 53 13.34 21.75 23.70
CA THR A 53 14.07 20.58 24.14
C THR A 53 13.77 20.45 25.64
N PRO A 54 13.05 19.41 26.10
CA PRO A 54 13.17 19.06 27.50
C PRO A 54 14.62 18.63 27.67
N LEU A 55 15.30 19.39 28.51
CA LEU A 55 16.71 19.26 28.86
C LEU A 55 16.92 17.98 29.72
N TYR A 56 16.49 16.81 29.24
CA TYR A 56 16.76 15.50 29.84
C TYR A 56 16.24 14.39 28.91
N ALA A 57 16.96 13.28 28.89
CA ALA A 57 16.74 12.04 28.14
C ALA A 57 17.40 11.96 26.74
N THR A 58 18.61 11.40 26.74
CA THR A 58 19.29 10.77 25.62
C THR A 58 18.54 9.52 25.17
N GLU A 59 17.29 9.64 24.74
CA GLU A 59 16.52 8.51 24.22
C GLU A 59 16.37 8.68 22.71
N LYS A 60 16.99 7.76 21.96
CA LYS A 60 16.78 7.66 20.52
C LYS A 60 15.26 7.54 20.29
N PRO A 61 14.68 8.31 19.37
CA PRO A 61 13.24 8.20 19.09
C PRO A 61 12.93 6.74 18.78
N SER A 62 11.87 6.24 19.41
CA SER A 62 11.45 4.85 19.21
C SER A 62 11.27 4.57 17.71
N PRO A 63 11.58 3.36 17.22
CA PRO A 63 11.42 3.04 15.79
C PRO A 63 10.02 3.38 15.25
N THR A 64 8.99 3.23 16.10
CA THR A 64 7.59 3.56 15.77
C THR A 64 7.35 5.05 15.58
N GLU A 65 7.97 5.90 16.38
CA GLU A 65 7.83 7.36 16.28
C GLU A 65 8.51 7.90 15.01
N PHE A 66 9.67 7.34 14.65
CA PHE A 66 10.35 7.65 13.41
C PHE A 66 9.51 7.26 12.17
N GLU A 67 8.93 6.06 12.18
CA GLU A 67 8.06 5.60 11.08
C GLU A 67 6.78 6.43 10.96
N LEU A 68 6.18 6.82 12.09
CA LEU A 68 5.00 7.69 12.10
C LEU A 68 5.32 9.07 11.51
N GLU A 69 6.49 9.63 11.82
CA GLU A 69 6.93 10.92 11.27
C GLU A 69 7.23 10.81 9.75
N LYS A 70 7.76 9.68 9.28
CA LYS A 70 7.87 9.40 7.84
C LYS A 70 6.49 9.28 7.18
N TYR A 71 5.59 8.50 7.78
CA TYR A 71 4.23 8.30 7.30
C TYR A 71 3.45 9.62 7.21
N ARG A 72 3.67 10.52 8.16
CA ARG A 72 3.08 11.86 8.15
C ARG A 72 3.49 12.69 6.93
N LYS A 73 4.73 12.55 6.48
CA LYS A 73 5.30 13.35 5.39
C LYS A 73 4.94 12.82 4.02
N SER A 74 5.05 11.50 3.83
CA SER A 74 4.93 10.87 2.51
C SER A 74 3.84 9.81 2.41
N GLY A 75 3.24 9.40 3.53
CA GLY A 75 2.37 8.22 3.61
C GLY A 75 3.15 6.91 3.66
N PRO A 76 2.50 5.77 3.33
CA PRO A 76 3.16 4.47 3.23
C PRO A 76 4.35 4.49 2.26
N ASP A 77 5.34 3.63 2.50
CA ASP A 77 6.50 3.52 1.62
C ASP A 77 6.10 2.95 0.26
N GLY A 78 6.59 3.55 -0.82
CA GLY A 78 6.21 3.17 -2.19
C GLY A 78 4.78 3.53 -2.60
N ALA A 79 4.05 4.33 -1.81
CA ALA A 79 2.70 4.72 -2.14
C ALA A 79 2.64 5.66 -3.36
N ILE A 80 1.65 5.45 -4.23
CA ILE A 80 1.39 6.33 -5.38
C ILE A 80 0.66 7.58 -4.89
N HIS A 81 1.24 8.75 -5.16
CA HIS A 81 0.63 10.04 -4.84
C HIS A 81 -0.36 10.47 -5.92
N VAL A 82 -1.64 10.53 -5.56
CA VAL A 82 -2.71 10.86 -6.49
C VAL A 82 -3.51 12.08 -6.08
N SER A 83 -4.00 12.81 -7.07
CA SER A 83 -5.00 13.85 -6.88
C SER A 83 -6.04 13.74 -7.97
N VAL A 84 -7.29 13.52 -7.56
CA VAL A 84 -8.44 13.55 -8.47
C VAL A 84 -8.64 14.96 -9.04
N LYS A 85 -8.36 15.99 -8.23
CA LYS A 85 -8.54 17.39 -8.61
C LYS A 85 -7.58 17.79 -9.74
N THR A 86 -6.32 17.40 -9.65
CA THR A 86 -5.30 17.77 -10.66
C THR A 86 -5.04 16.66 -11.67
N GLN A 87 -5.78 15.54 -11.60
CA GLN A 87 -5.56 14.30 -12.35
C GLN A 87 -4.14 13.70 -12.21
N GLN A 88 -3.36 14.17 -11.23
CA GLN A 88 -1.99 13.71 -11.01
C GLN A 88 -2.01 12.28 -10.49
N GLY A 89 -1.12 11.43 -11.02
CA GLY A 89 -0.91 10.05 -10.56
C GLY A 89 -2.02 9.05 -10.94
N LEU A 90 -3.13 9.49 -11.56
CA LEU A 90 -4.24 8.59 -11.90
C LEU A 90 -3.88 7.58 -13.00
N ASN A 91 -3.11 8.00 -14.00
CA ASN A 91 -2.68 7.12 -15.10
C ASN A 91 -1.68 6.07 -14.60
N GLU A 92 -0.76 6.47 -13.73
CA GLU A 92 0.20 5.57 -13.07
C GLU A 92 -0.54 4.55 -12.20
N LEU A 93 -1.46 5.02 -11.35
CA LEU A 93 -2.31 4.14 -10.54
C LEU A 93 -3.05 3.10 -11.38
N LYS A 94 -3.63 3.52 -12.51
CA LYS A 94 -4.34 2.62 -13.43
C LYS A 94 -3.41 1.58 -14.05
N LYS A 95 -2.20 2.00 -14.44
CA LYS A 95 -1.20 1.11 -15.06
C LYS A 95 -0.70 0.07 -14.05
N GLU A 96 -0.29 0.50 -12.86
CA GLU A 96 0.23 -0.37 -11.80
C GLU A 96 -0.84 -1.38 -11.34
N MET A 97 -2.10 -0.94 -11.18
CA MET A 97 -3.21 -1.85 -10.89
C MET A 97 -3.39 -2.91 -11.98
N HIS A 98 -3.33 -2.51 -13.24
CA HIS A 98 -3.49 -3.44 -14.36
C HIS A 98 -2.34 -4.46 -14.41
N GLU A 99 -1.11 -4.01 -14.17
CA GLU A 99 0.08 -4.87 -14.16
C GLU A 99 0.03 -5.90 -13.02
N LEU A 100 -0.31 -5.46 -11.81
CA LEU A 100 -0.47 -6.37 -10.66
C LEU A 100 -1.53 -7.44 -10.91
N LEU A 101 -2.67 -7.06 -11.49
CA LEU A 101 -3.73 -8.01 -11.83
C LEU A 101 -3.28 -8.99 -12.92
N LEU A 102 -2.56 -8.52 -13.93
CA LEU A 102 -2.07 -9.37 -15.02
C LEU A 102 -1.08 -10.42 -14.48
N CYS A 103 -0.13 -10.02 -13.64
CA CYS A 103 0.82 -10.93 -12.99
C CYS A 103 0.10 -12.03 -12.20
N LEU A 104 -0.98 -11.68 -11.48
CA LEU A 104 -1.80 -12.65 -10.76
C LEU A 104 -2.48 -13.66 -11.71
N GLN A 105 -3.07 -13.18 -12.81
CA GLN A 105 -3.73 -14.07 -13.78
C GLN A 105 -2.72 -15.02 -14.43
N MET A 106 -1.54 -14.53 -14.78
CA MET A 106 -0.45 -15.33 -15.35
C MET A 106 0.02 -16.43 -14.37
N ALA A 107 0.15 -16.10 -13.08
CA ALA A 107 0.51 -17.08 -12.06
C ALA A 107 -0.53 -18.20 -11.91
N LYS A 108 -1.83 -17.88 -11.97
CA LYS A 108 -2.93 -18.87 -11.92
C LYS A 108 -2.92 -19.80 -13.14
N ILE A 109 -2.68 -19.25 -14.33
CA ILE A 109 -2.61 -20.03 -15.57
C ILE A 109 -1.43 -21.00 -15.53
N LYS A 110 -0.25 -20.53 -15.11
CA LYS A 110 0.95 -21.37 -14.97
C LYS A 110 0.74 -22.54 -14.01
N HIS A 111 0.17 -22.26 -12.83
CA HIS A 111 -0.17 -23.31 -11.86
C HIS A 111 -1.19 -24.34 -12.43
N THR A 112 -2.09 -23.91 -13.31
CA THR A 112 -3.05 -24.81 -13.97
C THR A 112 -2.39 -25.69 -15.04
N MET A 113 -1.34 -25.21 -15.70
CA MET A 113 -0.60 -25.95 -16.72
C MET A 113 0.41 -26.96 -16.13
N GLU A 114 0.89 -26.73 -14.91
CA GLU A 114 1.89 -27.59 -14.24
C GLU A 114 1.28 -28.76 -13.45
N GLN A 115 -0.05 -28.82 -13.27
CA GLN A 115 -0.70 -29.99 -12.68
C GLN A 115 -0.94 -31.10 -13.73
N PRO A 116 -0.41 -32.31 -13.55
CA PRO A 116 -0.73 -33.45 -14.41
C PRO A 116 -2.23 -33.73 -14.34
N ARG A 117 -2.92 -33.66 -15.49
CA ARG A 117 -4.30 -34.15 -15.59
C ARG A 117 -4.27 -35.66 -15.33
N GLU A 118 -4.66 -36.11 -14.13
CA GLU A 118 -5.08 -37.50 -13.95
C GLU A 118 -6.35 -37.71 -14.80
N VAL A 119 -6.15 -38.27 -15.99
CA VAL A 119 -7.26 -38.72 -16.84
C VAL A 119 -7.79 -40.01 -16.20
N LYS A 120 -8.85 -39.92 -15.40
CA LYS A 120 -9.64 -41.09 -14.99
C LYS A 120 -10.38 -41.63 -16.22
N GLY A 121 -9.68 -42.43 -17.02
CA GLY A 121 -10.28 -43.25 -18.07
C GLY A 121 -11.22 -44.27 -17.42
N THR A 122 -12.53 -44.08 -17.59
CA THR A 122 -13.51 -45.10 -17.23
C THR A 122 -13.59 -46.07 -18.40
N THR A 123 -12.78 -47.13 -18.37
CA THR A 123 -12.95 -48.27 -19.28
C THR A 123 -14.22 -49.02 -18.87
N GLN A 124 -15.33 -48.71 -19.52
CA GLN A 124 -16.52 -49.55 -19.45
C GLN A 124 -16.23 -50.84 -20.21
N SER A 125 -15.99 -51.92 -19.46
CA SER A 125 -15.96 -53.28 -19.99
C SER A 125 -17.38 -53.66 -20.39
N VAL A 126 -17.67 -53.61 -21.69
CA VAL A 126 -18.89 -54.20 -22.25
C VAL A 126 -18.66 -55.71 -22.31
N THR A 127 -19.28 -56.43 -21.38
CA THR A 127 -19.35 -57.90 -21.42
C THR A 127 -20.40 -58.29 -22.44
N ALA A 128 -19.97 -58.90 -23.55
CA ALA A 128 -20.85 -59.54 -24.51
C ALA A 128 -21.39 -60.83 -23.91
N ASN A 129 -22.71 -60.94 -23.74
CA ASN A 129 -23.36 -62.21 -23.41
C ASN A 129 -23.78 -62.90 -24.72
N LEU A 130 -23.37 -64.17 -24.83
CA LEU A 130 -23.80 -65.14 -25.83
C LEU A 130 -25.27 -65.50 -25.68
#